data_AF-A0A351I8H6-F1
#
_entry.id   AF-A0A351I8H6-F1
#
_cell.length_a   1.000
_cell.length_b   1.000
_cell.length_c   1.000
_cell.angle_alpha   90.00
_cell.angle_beta   90.00
_cell.angle_gamma   90.00
#
_symmetry.space_group_name_H-M   'P 1'
#
loop_
_entity.id
_entity.type
_entity.pdbx_description
1 polymer ?
#
loop_
_entity_poly.entity_id
_entity_poly.type
_entity_poly.pdbx_seq_one_letter_code
_entity_poly.pdbx_strand_id
1 'polypeptide(L)'
;MHKYDEHILIGARVPISLKEKLSKYCLNHGVKINYFVTQAIKEKLEEINEDNYDIAIAEERLKNPKFISQKDFDRYLLKKRIKVRHK
;
A
#
# COMPACT_ATOMS: atom_id res chain seq x y z
N MET A 1 -27.24 1.38 7.97
CA MET A 1 -27.47 1.32 6.52
C MET A 1 -26.55 2.35 5.88
N HIS A 2 -25.40 1.93 5.33
CA HIS A 2 -24.54 2.84 4.59
C HIS A 2 -25.18 3.07 3.22
N LYS A 3 -25.52 4.32 2.89
CA LYS A 3 -26.00 4.69 1.56
C LYS A 3 -24.78 4.76 0.65
N TYR A 4 -24.60 3.76 -0.20
CA TYR A 4 -23.45 3.65 -1.10
C TYR A 4 -23.50 4.60 -2.32
N ASP A 5 -24.56 5.41 -2.46
CA ASP A 5 -24.78 6.32 -3.61
C ASP A 5 -24.72 7.82 -3.25
N GLU A 6 -24.32 8.19 -2.02
CA GLU A 6 -24.19 9.60 -1.65
C GLU A 6 -22.80 10.15 -2.01
N HIS A 7 -22.77 11.09 -2.95
CA HIS A 7 -21.54 11.83 -3.28
C HIS A 7 -21.35 13.01 -2.31
N ILE A 8 -20.18 13.09 -1.68
CA ILE A 8 -19.78 14.19 -0.80
C ILE A 8 -18.78 15.08 -1.53
N LEU A 9 -19.00 16.40 -1.49
CA LEU A 9 -18.03 17.36 -2.01
C LEU A 9 -16.87 17.52 -1.03
N ILE A 10 -15.66 17.27 -1.53
CA ILE A 10 -14.42 17.48 -0.78
C ILE A 10 -13.67 18.64 -1.42
N GLY A 11 -13.49 19.73 -0.66
CA GLY A 11 -12.69 20.88 -1.05
C GLY A 11 -11.30 20.83 -0.43
N ALA A 12 -10.26 21.06 -1.21
CA ALA A 12 -8.88 21.14 -0.73
C ALA A 12 -8.14 22.29 -1.41
N ARG A 13 -7.24 22.95 -0.67
CA ARG A 13 -6.28 23.89 -1.26
C ARG A 13 -5.13 23.09 -1.87
N VAL A 14 -4.85 23.31 -3.14
CA VAL A 14 -3.75 22.65 -3.86
C VAL A 14 -2.82 23.70 -4.47
N PRO A 15 -1.51 23.42 -4.58
CA PRO A 15 -0.60 24.29 -5.32
C PRO A 15 -1.07 24.49 -6.75
N ILE A 16 -0.96 25.73 -7.26
CA ILE A 16 -1.36 26.08 -8.63
C ILE A 16 -0.65 25.18 -9.64
N SER A 17 0.66 25.00 -9.47
CA SER A 17 1.49 24.15 -10.34
C SER A 17 1.02 22.70 -10.39
N LEU A 18 0.49 22.16 -9.28
CA LEU A 18 -0.07 20.82 -9.23
C LEU A 18 -1.40 20.75 -9.99
N LYS A 19 -2.28 21.74 -9.78
CA LYS A 19 -3.56 21.84 -10.51
C LYS A 19 -3.34 21.94 -12.01
N GLU A 20 -2.35 22.71 -12.45
CA GLU A 20 -2.00 22.85 -13.88
C GLU A 20 -1.53 21.53 -14.48
N LYS A 21 -0.62 20.82 -13.80
CA LYS A 21 -0.15 19.49 -14.22
C LYS A 21 -1.32 18.50 -14.33
N LEU A 22 -2.17 18.45 -13.30
CA LEU A 22 -3.34 17.58 -13.28
C LEU A 22 -4.31 17.90 -14.43
N SER A 23 -4.59 19.19 -14.65
CA SER A 23 -5.49 19.65 -15.71
C SER A 23 -4.96 19.26 -17.08
N LYS A 24 -3.67 19.51 -17.35
CA LYS A 24 -3.01 19.16 -18.62
C LYS A 24 -3.02 17.65 -18.85
N TYR A 25 -2.72 16.86 -17.83
CA TYR A 25 -2.75 15.40 -17.92
C TYR A 25 -4.17 14.91 -18.26
N CYS A 26 -5.17 15.35 -17.50
CA CYS A 26 -6.57 14.94 -17.69
C CYS A 26 -7.09 15.30 -19.09
N LEU A 27 -6.79 16.53 -19.55
CA LEU A 27 -7.16 16.98 -20.90
C LEU A 27 -6.55 16.08 -21.98
N ASN A 28 -5.24 15.82 -21.90
CA ASN A 28 -4.50 15.06 -22.91
C ASN A 28 -4.94 13.59 -23.00
N HIS A 29 -5.49 13.03 -21.92
CA HIS A 29 -5.90 11.62 -21.85
C HIS A 29 -7.42 11.43 -21.86
N GLY A 30 -8.21 12.50 -22.01
CA GLY A 30 -9.67 12.42 -22.01
C GLY A 30 -10.28 11.99 -20.68
N VAL A 31 -9.59 12.25 -19.56
CA VAL A 31 -10.02 11.84 -18.21
C VAL A 31 -10.66 13.03 -17.49
N LYS A 32 -11.76 12.80 -16.77
CA LYS A 32 -12.34 13.84 -15.90
C LYS A 32 -11.51 13.99 -14.63
N ILE A 33 -11.21 15.24 -14.23
CA ILE A 33 -10.41 15.53 -13.03
C ILE A 33 -11.02 14.89 -11.77
N ASN A 34 -12.35 14.94 -11.61
CA ASN A 34 -13.00 14.33 -10.45
C ASN A 34 -12.77 12.81 -10.39
N TYR A 35 -12.92 12.10 -11.52
CA TYR A 35 -12.65 10.67 -11.61
C TYR A 35 -11.19 10.37 -11.26
N PHE A 36 -10.25 11.13 -11.84
CA PHE A 36 -8.82 10.97 -11.55
C PHE A 36 -8.52 11.12 -10.06
N VAL A 37 -9.02 12.20 -9.44
CA VAL A 37 -8.78 12.47 -8.01
C VAL A 37 -9.44 11.40 -7.13
N THR A 38 -10.66 10.96 -7.46
CA THR A 38 -11.32 9.88 -6.73
C THR A 38 -10.54 8.57 -6.79
N GLN A 39 -10.03 8.18 -7.96
CA GLN A 39 -9.20 6.97 -8.07
C GLN A 39 -7.87 7.12 -7.32
N ALA A 40 -7.19 8.26 -7.46
CA ALA A 40 -5.93 8.51 -6.75
C ALA A 40 -6.12 8.47 -5.22
N ILE A 41 -7.23 8.99 -4.68
CA ILE A 41 -7.55 8.89 -3.25
C ILE A 41 -7.79 7.43 -2.85
N LYS A 42 -8.55 6.68 -3.65
CA LYS A 42 -8.83 5.27 -3.39
C LYS A 42 -7.54 4.45 -3.35
N GLU A 43 -6.74 4.53 -4.40
CA GLU A 43 -5.44 3.84 -4.50
C GLU A 43 -4.54 4.20 -3.32
N LYS A 44 -4.47 5.48 -2.94
CA LYS A 44 -3.63 5.90 -1.80
C LYS A 44 -4.12 5.34 -0.46
N LEU A 45 -5.43 5.20 -0.26
CA LEU A 45 -5.98 4.57 0.94
C LEU A 45 -5.70 3.06 0.98
N GLU A 46 -5.75 2.38 -0.16
CA GLU A 46 -5.37 0.98 -0.28
C GLU A 46 -3.89 0.75 0.04
N GLU A 47 -2.99 1.56 -0.54
CA GLU A 47 -1.56 1.53 -0.22
C GLU A 47 -1.29 1.72 1.28
N ILE A 48 -1.91 2.72 1.92
CA ILE A 48 -1.73 2.98 3.36
C ILE A 48 -2.19 1.77 4.19
N ASN A 49 -3.26 1.08 3.78
CA ASN A 49 -3.73 -0.12 4.49
C ASN A 49 -2.76 -1.29 4.33
N GLU A 50 -2.20 -1.50 3.14
CA GLU A 50 -1.18 -2.51 2.89
C GLU A 50 0.08 -2.24 3.71
N ASP A 51 0.58 -1.00 3.69
CA ASP A 51 1.75 -0.58 4.48
C ASP A 51 1.52 -0.84 5.99
N ASN A 52 0.35 -0.45 6.51
CA ASN A 52 0.02 -0.68 7.92
C ASN A 52 -0.05 -2.17 8.27
N TYR A 53 -0.57 -3.00 7.36
CA TYR A 53 -0.64 -4.44 7.55
C TYR A 53 0.75 -5.07 7.59
N ASP A 54 1.63 -4.68 6.66
CA ASP A 54 3.01 -5.16 6.60
C ASP A 54 3.81 -4.75 7.84
N ILE A 55 3.65 -3.50 8.31
CA ILE A 55 4.24 -3.02 9.56
C ILE A 55 3.75 -3.87 10.74
N ALA A 56 2.44 -4.10 10.85
CA ALA A 56 1.88 -4.90 11.94
C ALA A 56 2.43 -6.33 11.96
N ILE A 57 2.56 -6.97 10.78
CA ILE A 57 3.18 -8.29 10.65
C ILE A 57 4.64 -8.26 11.08
N ALA A 58 5.40 -7.25 10.63
CA ALA A 58 6.82 -7.13 10.96
C ALA A 58 7.01 -6.96 12.48
N GLU A 59 6.20 -6.11 13.12
CA GLU A 59 6.20 -5.92 14.57
C GLU A 59 5.84 -7.20 15.33
N GLU A 60 4.83 -7.94 14.88
CA GLU A 60 4.44 -9.21 15.49
C GLU A 60 5.58 -10.25 15.41
N ARG A 61 6.23 -10.35 14.25
CA ARG A 61 7.39 -11.23 14.04
C ARG A 61 8.58 -10.86 14.92
N LEU A 62 8.78 -9.58 15.19
CA LEU A 62 9.83 -9.11 16.10
C LEU A 62 9.50 -9.39 17.57
N LYS A 63 8.23 -9.29 17.97
CA LYS A 63 7.77 -9.63 19.34
C LYS A 63 7.88 -11.13 19.61
N ASN A 64 7.55 -11.97 18.62
CA ASN A 64 7.54 -13.43 18.74
C ASN A 64 8.41 -14.09 17.66
N PRO A 65 9.75 -13.95 17.74
CA PRO A 65 10.63 -14.52 16.73
C PRO A 65 10.57 -16.05 16.77
N LYS A 66 10.19 -16.66 15.64
CA LYS A 66 10.12 -18.12 15.49
C LYS A 66 11.49 -18.81 15.66
N PHE A 67 12.56 -18.07 15.40
CA PHE A 67 13.93 -18.54 15.56
C PHE A 67 14.72 -17.45 16.29
N ILE A 68 15.42 -17.86 17.33
CA ILE A 68 16.24 -16.96 18.16
C ILE A 68 17.58 -16.68 17.46
N SER A 69 18.03 -17.58 16.58
CA SER A 69 19.29 -17.47 15.85
C SER A 69 19.24 -18.08 14.44
N GLN A 70 20.17 -17.67 13.57
CA GLN A 70 20.37 -18.27 12.25
C GLN A 70 20.60 -19.79 12.33
N LYS A 71 21.33 -20.26 13.36
CA LYS A 71 21.60 -21.68 13.57
C LYS A 71 20.32 -22.49 13.84
N ASP A 72 19.36 -21.92 14.55
CA ASP A 72 18.07 -22.57 14.81
C ASP A 72 17.20 -22.61 13.55
N PHE A 73 17.28 -21.56 12.73
CA PHE A 73 16.65 -21.52 11.42
C PHE A 73 17.23 -22.57 10.46
N ASP A 74 18.56 -22.66 10.35
CA ASP A 74 19.23 -23.65 9.51
C ASP A 74 18.86 -25.08 9.93
N ARG A 75 18.80 -25.35 11.25
CA ARG A 75 18.33 -26.64 11.78
C ARG A 75 16.89 -26.94 11.36
N TYR A 76 15.99 -25.95 11.41
CA TYR A 76 14.62 -26.11 10.95
C TYR A 76 14.55 -26.43 9.45
N LEU A 77 15.33 -25.74 8.61
CA LEU A 77 15.38 -25.98 7.16
C LEU A 77 15.89 -27.39 6.83
N LEU A 78 16.95 -27.83 7.52
CA LEU A 78 17.48 -29.19 7.40
C LEU A 78 16.41 -30.24 7.77
N LYS A 79 15.68 -30.04 8.88
CA LYS A 79 14.58 -30.94 9.29
C LYS A 79 13.45 -31.00 8.26
N LYS A 80 13.18 -29.89 7.58
CA LYS A 80 12.17 -29.81 6.51
C LYS A 80 12.68 -30.27 5.14
N ARG A 81 13.93 -30.71 5.04
CA ARG A 81 14.59 -31.15 3.79
C ARG A 81 14.58 -30.07 2.69
N ILE A 82 14.56 -28.80 3.08
CA ILE A 82 14.62 -27.67 2.15
C ILE A 82 16.10 -27.43 1.84
N LYS A 83 16.51 -27.58 0.57
CA LYS A 83 17.88 -27.28 0.14
C LYS A 83 18.07 -25.77 0.05
N VAL A 84 18.91 -25.22 0.92
CA VAL A 84 19.36 -23.83 0.78
C VAL A 84 20.39 -23.79 -0.33
N ARG A 85 20.04 -23.22 -1.49
CA ARG A 85 21.01 -22.90 -2.53
C ARG A 85 21.69 -21.61 -2.13
N HIS A 86 22.90 -21.70 -1.59
CA HIS A 86 23.80 -20.54 -1.53
C HIS A 86 24.26 -20.24 -2.97
N LYS A 87 24.05 -19.00 -3.40
CA LYS A 87 24.59 -18.46 -4.65
C LYS A 87 25.93 -17.83 -4.36
#